data_AF-A0A2D0JLB3-F1
#
_entry.id   AF-A0A2D0JLB3-F1
#
_cell.length_a   1.000
_cell.length_b   1.000
_cell.length_c   1.000
_cell.angle_alpha   90.00
_cell.angle_beta   90.00
_cell.angle_gamma   90.00
#
_symmetry.space_group_name_H-M   'P 1'
#
loop_
_entity.id
_entity.type
_entity.pdbx_description
1 polymer ?
#
loop_
_entity_poly.entity_id
_entity_poly.type
_entity_poly.pdbx_seq_one_letter_code
_entity_poly.pdbx_strand_id
1 'polypeptide(L)'
;MPVLITAKVDGFRRCGLAHRDITTSYADDHFTAAQLAELQAEPMLVVSVVSEGDGPSQPADTQMQIAGLTDEVSRLTNALDSVTAERDSLKKALAELNKDMKKNARTEKES
;
A
#
# COMPACT_ATOMS: atom_id res chain seq x y z
N MET A 1 -24.48 -7.92 4.25
CA MET A 1 -23.22 -8.65 4.51
C MET A 1 -23.12 -8.98 5.99
N PRO A 2 -22.83 -10.22 6.43
CA PRO A 2 -22.71 -10.52 7.85
C PRO A 2 -21.45 -9.88 8.46
N VAL A 3 -21.55 -9.49 9.74
CA VAL A 3 -20.46 -8.86 10.50
C VAL A 3 -20.05 -9.77 11.64
N LEU A 4 -18.76 -10.06 11.72
CA LEU A 4 -18.15 -10.81 12.81
C LEU A 4 -17.59 -9.81 13.83
N ILE A 5 -17.96 -9.98 15.09
CA ILE A 5 -17.45 -9.13 16.18
C ILE A 5 -16.87 -10.02 17.28
N THR A 6 -15.66 -9.66 17.72
CA THR A 6 -14.95 -10.29 18.85
C THR A 6 -14.43 -9.22 19.78
N ALA A 7 -14.69 -9.35 21.09
CA ALA A 7 -14.10 -8.45 22.09
C ALA A 7 -12.78 -9.00 22.61
N LYS A 8 -11.78 -8.13 22.82
CA LYS A 8 -10.52 -8.52 23.48
C LYS A 8 -10.68 -8.81 24.97
N VAL A 9 -11.75 -8.30 25.57
CA VAL A 9 -12.10 -8.49 26.97
C VAL A 9 -13.52 -9.00 27.04
N ASP A 10 -13.69 -10.16 27.68
CA ASP A 10 -15.01 -10.76 27.83
C ASP A 10 -15.96 -9.83 28.60
N GLY A 11 -17.15 -9.63 28.04
CA GLY A 11 -18.17 -8.75 28.62
C GLY A 11 -17.99 -7.26 28.31
N PHE A 12 -17.11 -6.87 27.39
CA PHE A 12 -16.98 -5.48 26.94
C PHE A 12 -18.30 -4.96 26.35
N ARG A 13 -18.76 -3.77 26.77
CA ARG A 13 -20.08 -3.24 26.41
C ARG A 13 -19.97 -2.03 25.48
N ARG A 14 -20.60 -2.11 24.32
CA ARG A 14 -20.69 -1.01 23.35
C ARG A 14 -21.98 -1.14 22.53
N CYS A 15 -22.53 -0.02 22.07
CA CYS A 15 -23.84 0.02 21.39
C CYS A 15 -25.00 -0.68 22.15
N GLY A 16 -24.96 -0.71 23.49
CA GLY A 16 -25.96 -1.37 24.33
C GLY A 16 -25.87 -2.90 24.41
N LEU A 17 -24.88 -3.51 23.74
CA LEU A 17 -24.65 -4.95 23.71
C LEU A 17 -23.37 -5.32 24.47
N ALA A 18 -23.41 -6.43 25.20
CA ALA A 18 -22.21 -7.02 25.78
C ALA A 18 -21.57 -7.98 24.77
N HIS A 19 -20.36 -7.65 24.33
CA HIS A 19 -19.55 -8.47 23.45
C HIS A 19 -18.72 -9.45 24.28
N ARG A 20 -18.69 -10.72 23.85
CA ARG A 20 -17.90 -11.78 24.47
C ARG A 20 -16.54 -11.86 23.80
N ASP A 21 -15.60 -12.51 24.47
CA ASP A 21 -14.32 -12.94 23.86
C ASP A 21 -14.50 -14.19 22.96
N ILE A 22 -15.65 -14.25 22.28
CA ILE A 22 -15.99 -15.30 21.34
C ILE A 22 -16.55 -14.60 20.11
N THR A 23 -15.98 -14.93 18.95
CA THR A 23 -16.41 -14.40 17.66
C THR A 23 -17.89 -14.69 17.45
N THR A 24 -18.69 -13.62 17.39
CA THR A 24 -20.14 -13.69 17.19
C THR A 24 -20.48 -13.09 15.84
N SER A 25 -21.23 -13.85 15.03
CA SER A 25 -21.72 -13.40 13.73
C SER A 25 -23.07 -12.72 13.88
N TYR A 26 -23.19 -11.52 13.32
CA TYR A 26 -24.41 -10.72 13.28
C TYR A 26 -24.84 -10.52 11.83
N ALA A 27 -26.15 -10.50 11.59
CA ALA A 27 -26.69 -10.12 10.29
C ALA A 27 -26.43 -8.62 10.01
N ASP A 28 -26.41 -8.25 8.75
CA ASP A 28 -26.16 -6.87 8.28
C ASP A 28 -27.11 -5.86 8.92
N ASP A 29 -28.38 -6.25 9.07
CA ASP A 29 -29.44 -5.41 9.62
C ASP A 29 -29.38 -5.24 11.14
N HIS A 30 -28.44 -5.92 11.82
CA HIS A 30 -28.31 -5.85 13.26
C HIS A 30 -27.67 -4.53 13.73
N PHE A 31 -26.82 -3.92 12.90
CA PHE A 31 -26.15 -2.67 13.21
C PHE A 31 -26.33 -1.66 12.09
N THR A 32 -26.65 -0.42 12.46
CA THR A 32 -26.64 0.69 11.50
C THR A 32 -25.20 1.04 11.10
N ALA A 33 -25.02 1.69 9.94
CA ALA A 33 -23.69 2.14 9.49
C ALA A 33 -22.98 3.03 10.53
N ALA A 34 -23.73 3.86 11.26
CA ALA A 34 -23.18 4.69 12.33
C ALA A 34 -22.67 3.85 13.51
N GLN A 35 -23.41 2.81 13.91
CA GLN A 35 -22.98 1.89 14.96
C GLN A 35 -21.77 1.05 14.53
N LEU A 36 -21.72 0.62 13.27
CA LEU A 36 -20.55 -0.09 12.74
C LEU A 36 -19.29 0.78 12.76
N ALA A 37 -19.40 2.06 12.37
CA ALA A 37 -18.29 3.00 12.45
C ALA A 37 -17.81 3.18 13.90
N GLU A 38 -18.74 3.28 14.85
CA GLU A 38 -18.41 3.31 16.27
C GLU A 38 -17.71 2.04 16.75
N LEU A 39 -18.21 0.86 16.39
CA LEU A 39 -17.62 -0.43 16.77
C LEU A 39 -16.23 -0.64 16.13
N GLN A 40 -16.02 -0.18 14.90
CA GLN A 40 -14.71 -0.22 14.22
C GLN A 40 -13.70 0.76 14.81
N ALA A 41 -14.16 1.90 15.34
CA ALA A 41 -13.31 2.87 16.02
C ALA A 41 -12.87 2.40 17.42
N GLU A 42 -13.53 1.40 18.00
CA GLU A 42 -13.17 0.86 19.31
C GLU A 42 -11.92 -0.02 19.26
N PRO A 43 -10.82 0.33 19.95
CA PRO A 43 -9.59 -0.46 19.94
C PRO A 43 -9.72 -1.82 20.65
N MET A 44 -10.76 -1.96 21.48
CA MET A 44 -11.06 -3.16 22.27
C MET A 44 -11.94 -4.17 21.54
N LEU A 45 -12.49 -3.80 20.38
CA LEU A 45 -13.30 -4.67 19.54
C LEU A 45 -12.57 -4.96 18.23
N VAL A 46 -12.71 -6.19 17.74
CA VAL A 46 -12.31 -6.58 16.40
C VAL A 46 -13.59 -6.80 15.61
N VAL A 47 -13.80 -5.96 14.60
CA VAL A 47 -14.97 -6.02 13.72
C VAL A 47 -14.49 -6.39 12.33
N SER A 48 -15.02 -7.48 11.78
CA SER A 48 -14.72 -7.94 10.43
C SER A 48 -16.02 -8.05 9.63
N VAL A 49 -16.15 -7.25 8.58
CA VAL A 49 -17.27 -7.32 7.64
C VAL A 49 -16.91 -8.38 6.61
N VAL A 50 -17.66 -9.48 6.56
CA VAL A 50 -17.42 -10.55 5.60
C VAL A 50 -18.19 -10.22 4.33
N SER A 51 -17.48 -9.71 3.32
CA SER A 51 -18.01 -9.69 1.95
C SER A 51 -17.92 -11.11 1.37
N GLU A 52 -18.85 -11.51 0.51
CA GLU A 52 -18.87 -12.86 -0.10
C GLU A 52 -17.64 -13.18 -0.98
N GLY A 53 -16.66 -12.27 -1.09
CA GLY A 53 -15.34 -12.49 -1.70
C GLY A 53 -14.15 -12.54 -0.72
N ASP A 54 -14.35 -12.24 0.56
CA ASP A 54 -13.33 -12.30 1.62
C ASP A 54 -13.47 -13.60 2.42
N GLY A 55 -13.28 -14.74 1.73
CA GLY A 55 -12.81 -15.93 2.44
C GLY A 55 -11.47 -15.60 3.11
N PRO A 56 -11.07 -16.29 4.19
CA PRO A 56 -9.75 -16.09 4.78
C PRO A 56 -8.71 -16.36 3.69
N SER A 57 -8.16 -15.30 3.10
CA SER A 57 -7.05 -15.41 2.15
C SER A 57 -5.96 -16.13 2.92
N GLN A 58 -5.69 -17.36 2.49
CA GLN A 58 -4.86 -18.28 3.26
C GLN A 58 -3.48 -17.64 3.41
N PRO A 59 -2.77 -17.79 4.54
CA PRO A 59 -1.46 -17.16 4.74
C PRO A 59 -0.49 -17.44 3.58
N ALA A 60 -0.62 -18.59 2.91
CA ALA A 60 0.13 -18.93 1.70
C ALA A 60 -0.11 -17.96 0.52
N ASP A 61 -1.35 -17.52 0.27
CA ASP A 61 -1.66 -16.59 -0.83
C ASP A 61 -1.07 -15.21 -0.55
N THR A 62 -1.17 -14.74 0.70
CA THR A 62 -0.55 -13.47 1.11
C THR A 62 0.98 -13.54 1.02
N GLN A 63 1.58 -14.68 1.37
CA GLN A 63 3.02 -14.86 1.30
C GLN A 63 3.54 -14.90 -0.14
N MET A 64 2.78 -15.50 -1.06
CA MET A 64 3.11 -15.52 -2.48
C MET A 64 2.97 -14.13 -3.11
N GLN A 65 1.96 -13.35 -2.71
CA GLN A 65 1.82 -11.95 -3.13
C GLN A 65 2.98 -11.09 -2.61
N ILE A 66 3.37 -11.23 -1.34
CA ILE A 66 4.50 -10.50 -0.75
C ILE A 66 5.81 -10.84 -1.47
N ALA A 67 6.03 -12.12 -1.79
CA ALA A 67 7.20 -12.54 -2.56
C ALA A 67 7.22 -11.89 -3.96
N GLY A 68 6.10 -11.92 -4.68
CA GLY A 68 5.98 -11.27 -5.99
C GLY A 68 6.19 -9.76 -5.96
N LEU A 69 5.64 -9.08 -4.94
CA LEU A 69 5.86 -7.65 -4.72
C LEU A 69 7.33 -7.33 -4.41
N THR A 70 8.01 -8.20 -3.65
CA THR A 70 9.44 -8.03 -3.32
C THR A 70 10.31 -8.16 -4.56
N ASP A 71 10.03 -9.15 -5.41
CA ASP A 71 10.74 -9.32 -6.69
C ASP A 71 10.53 -8.12 -7.62
N GLU A 72 9.31 -7.59 -7.67
CA GLU A 72 9.01 -6.41 -8.50
C GLU A 72 9.69 -5.14 -7.97
N VAL A 73 9.71 -4.93 -6.65
CA VAL A 73 10.45 -3.80 -6.05
C VAL A 73 11.95 -3.90 -6.37
N SER A 74 12.53 -5.10 -6.31
CA SER A 74 13.93 -5.33 -6.66
C SER A 74 14.20 -5.01 -8.14
N ARG A 75 13.33 -5.48 -9.04
CA ARG A 75 13.42 -5.18 -10.48
C ARG A 75 13.32 -3.69 -10.77
N LEU A 76 12.31 -3.02 -10.19
CA LEU A 76 12.10 -1.58 -10.37
C LEU A 76 13.26 -0.76 -9.82
N THR A 77 13.85 -1.18 -8.70
CA THR A 77 15.04 -0.53 -8.12
C THR A 77 16.23 -0.62 -9.08
N ASN A 78 16.54 -1.81 -9.59
CA ASN A 78 17.63 -1.99 -10.55
C ASN A 78 17.41 -1.22 -11.86
N ALA A 79 16.16 -1.16 -12.34
CA ALA A 79 15.80 -0.38 -13.53
C ALA A 79 16.00 1.12 -13.29
N LEU A 80 15.61 1.62 -12.11
CA LEU A 80 15.80 3.02 -11.72
C LEU A 80 17.28 3.40 -11.65
N ASP A 81 18.13 2.51 -11.12
CA ASP A 81 19.59 2.73 -11.06
C ASP A 81 20.20 2.81 -12.48
N SER A 82 19.81 1.91 -13.39
CA SER A 82 20.28 1.94 -14.78
C SER A 82 19.88 3.23 -15.49
N VAL A 83 18.59 3.60 -15.42
CA VAL A 83 18.07 4.82 -16.07
C VAL A 83 18.72 6.07 -15.47
N THR A 84 19.01 6.06 -14.17
CA THR A 84 19.72 7.15 -13.49
C THR A 84 21.14 7.29 -14.00
N ALA A 85 21.86 6.18 -14.15
CA ALA A 85 23.23 6.17 -14.69
C ALA A 85 23.27 6.64 -16.15
N GLU A 86 22.31 6.19 -16.98
CA GLU A 86 22.17 6.63 -18.37
C GLU A 86 21.89 8.13 -18.47
N ARG A 87 20.94 8.63 -17.67
CA ARG A 87 20.62 10.06 -17.60
C ARG A 87 21.84 10.89 -17.24
N ASP A 88 22.62 10.46 -16.26
CA ASP A 88 23.79 11.21 -15.80
C ASP A 88 24.92 11.20 -16.84
N SER A 89 25.05 10.10 -17.59
CA SER A 89 25.98 9.98 -18.71
C SER A 89 25.58 10.87 -19.88
N LEU A 90 24.29 10.89 -20.25
CA LEU A 90 23.73 11.77 -21.28
C LEU A 90 23.87 13.25 -20.90
N LYS A 91 23.63 13.61 -19.63
CA LYS A 91 23.85 14.98 -19.14
C LYS A 91 25.29 15.43 -19.31
N LYS A 92 26.26 14.56 -19.01
CA LYS A 92 27.69 14.87 -19.22
C LYS A 92 28.01 15.03 -20.71
N ALA A 93 27.53 14.13 -21.57
CA ALA A 93 27.74 14.21 -23.01
C ALA A 93 27.16 15.52 -23.61
N LEU A 94 25.95 15.92 -23.18
CA LEU A 94 25.34 17.18 -23.61
C LEU A 94 26.15 18.41 -23.14
N ALA A 95 26.71 18.37 -21.93
CA ALA A 95 27.53 19.47 -21.42
C ALA A 95 28.83 19.64 -22.22
N GLU A 96 29.53 18.54 -22.55
CA GLU A 96 30.74 18.59 -23.38
C GLU A 96 30.42 19.04 -24.82
N LEU A 97 29.36 18.52 -25.43
CA LEU A 97 28.95 18.95 -26.77
C LEU A 97 28.62 20.44 -26.83
N ASN A 98 27.92 20.97 -25.82
CA ASN A 98 27.62 22.40 -25.73
C ASN A 98 28.89 23.25 -25.55
N LYS A 99 29.86 22.75 -24.79
CA LYS A 99 31.17 23.40 -24.61
C LYS A 99 31.96 23.45 -25.92
N ASP A 100 31.96 22.37 -26.68
CA ASP A 100 32.68 22.30 -27.96
C ASP A 100 32.00 23.14 -29.04
N MET A 101 30.67 23.14 -29.12
CA MET A 101 29.94 24.08 -30.00
C MET A 101 30.29 25.54 -29.69
N LYS A 102 30.38 25.92 -28.41
CA LYS A 102 30.78 27.29 -28.02
C LYS A 102 32.22 27.64 -28.38
N LYS A 103 33.14 26.68 -28.32
CA LYS A 103 34.54 26.88 -28.75
C LYS A 103 34.60 27.09 -30.26
N ASN A 104 33.96 26.21 -31.04
CA ASN A 104 33.98 26.27 -32.50
C ASN A 104 33.38 27.59 -33.03
N ALA A 105 32.27 28.04 -32.42
CA ALA A 105 31.63 29.31 -32.77
C ALA A 105 32.49 30.55 -32.43
N ARG A 106 33.46 30.44 -31.50
CA ARG A 106 34.43 31.51 -31.22
C ARG A 106 35.56 31.52 -32.23
N THR A 107 36.11 30.36 -32.57
CA THR A 107 37.19 30.23 -33.55
C THR A 107 36.77 30.66 -34.97
N GLU A 108 35.50 30.45 -35.36
CA GLU A 108 34.98 30.93 -36.65
C GLU A 108 34.78 32.45 -36.72
N LYS A 109 34.72 33.17 -35.59
CA LYS A 109 34.62 34.64 -35.57
C LYS A 109 35.97 35.36 -35.58
N GLU A 110 37.06 34.65 -35.30
CA GLU A 110 38.41 35.19 -35.20
C GLU A 110 39.28 34.87 -36.44
N SER A 111 38.77 34.10 -37.40
CA SER A 111 39.40 33.82 -38.71
C SER A 111 38.77 34.65 -39.82
#